data_AF-A0A3D5HYM0-F1
#
_entry.id   AF-A0A3D5HYM0-F1
#
_cell.length_a   1.000
_cell.length_b   1.000
_cell.length_c   1.000
_cell.angle_alpha   90.00
_cell.angle_beta   90.00
_cell.angle_gamma   90.00
#
_symmetry.space_group_name_H-M   'P 1'
#
loop_
_entity.id
_entity.type
_entity.pdbx_description
1 polymer ?
#
loop_
_entity_poly.entity_id
_entity_poly.type
_entity_poly.pdbx_seq_one_letter_code
_entity_poly.pdbx_strand_id
1 'polypeptide(L)'
;VMNPKRFNPANLEPAPMQSDEDGSYFILPAHSYGLGVALEKMKVPENITVICLGKSTYARLGIIVNTTPAEAGWEGHLTLEFSNSSGADCRIYANEGICQLLFFEGDPC
;
A
#
# COMPACT_ATOMS: atom_id res chain seq x y z
N VAL A 1 -1.06 -22.45 1.15
CA VAL A 1 0.18 -22.04 1.86
C VAL A 1 0.94 -21.06 0.97
N MET A 2 1.29 -19.89 1.49
CA MET A 2 2.03 -18.86 0.75
C MET A 2 3.54 -19.18 0.74
N ASN A 3 4.20 -19.08 -0.42
CA ASN A 3 5.64 -19.23 -0.56
C ASN A 3 6.24 -17.97 -1.20
N PRO A 4 7.03 -17.17 -0.47
CA PRO A 4 7.59 -15.93 -1.01
C PRO A 4 8.60 -16.16 -2.14
N LYS A 5 9.25 -17.33 -2.21
CA LYS A 5 10.18 -17.68 -3.29
C LYS A 5 9.47 -18.18 -4.55
N ARG A 6 8.20 -18.58 -4.43
CA ARG A 6 7.37 -19.14 -5.52
C ARG A 6 5.92 -18.72 -5.30
N PHE A 7 5.66 -17.44 -5.47
CA PHE A 7 4.33 -16.88 -5.31
C PHE A 7 3.34 -17.54 -6.29
N ASN A 8 2.21 -18.01 -5.78
CA ASN A 8 1.13 -18.56 -6.60
C ASN A 8 0.01 -17.51 -6.70
N PRO A 9 -0.24 -16.94 -7.90
CA PRO A 9 -1.31 -15.96 -8.09
C PRO A 9 -2.71 -16.49 -7.73
N ALA A 10 -2.93 -17.81 -7.75
CA ALA A 10 -4.20 -18.40 -7.32
C ALA A 10 -4.48 -18.25 -5.82
N ASN A 11 -3.51 -17.78 -5.03
CA ASN A 11 -3.71 -17.40 -3.63
C ASN A 11 -4.29 -15.97 -3.48
N LEU A 12 -4.47 -15.22 -4.58
CA LEU A 12 -5.11 -13.90 -4.56
C LEU A 12 -6.60 -14.03 -4.82
N GLU A 13 -7.38 -13.36 -4.00
CA GLU A 13 -8.82 -13.18 -4.20
C GLU A 13 -9.09 -11.74 -4.65
N PRO A 14 -9.79 -11.51 -5.77
CA PRO A 14 -10.19 -10.17 -6.17
C PRO A 14 -11.14 -9.55 -5.14
N ALA A 15 -10.83 -8.35 -4.67
CA ALA A 15 -11.73 -7.60 -3.82
C ALA A 15 -12.77 -6.86 -4.69
N PRO A 16 -14.08 -7.08 -4.50
CA PRO A 16 -15.10 -6.39 -5.27
C PRO A 16 -15.14 -4.91 -4.86
N MET A 17 -15.09 -4.02 -5.86
CA MET A 17 -15.27 -2.59 -5.64
C MET A 17 -16.74 -2.26 -5.37
N GLN A 18 -16.95 -1.36 -4.42
CA GLN A 18 -18.22 -0.80 -4.01
C GLN A 18 -18.14 0.73 -4.12
N SER A 19 -19.28 1.40 -4.05
CA SER A 19 -19.36 2.85 -4.12
C SER A 19 -20.47 3.40 -3.22
N ASP A 20 -20.21 4.51 -2.55
CA ASP A 20 -21.21 5.32 -1.85
C ASP A 20 -20.96 6.83 -2.06
N GLU A 21 -21.54 7.66 -1.21
CA GLU A 21 -21.39 9.12 -1.28
C GLU A 21 -19.98 9.63 -1.02
N ASP A 22 -19.14 8.87 -0.31
CA ASP A 22 -17.75 9.22 -0.01
C ASP A 22 -16.79 8.76 -1.12
N GLY A 23 -17.19 7.80 -1.96
CA GLY A 23 -16.42 7.40 -3.15
C GLY A 23 -16.43 5.89 -3.42
N SER A 24 -15.45 5.45 -4.21
CA SER A 24 -15.27 4.02 -4.53
C SER A 24 -14.30 3.37 -3.55
N TYR A 25 -14.68 2.22 -2.99
CA TYR A 25 -13.87 1.51 -2.00
C TYR A 25 -13.96 -0.01 -2.16
N PHE A 26 -13.02 -0.73 -1.55
CA PHE A 26 -13.19 -2.16 -1.28
C PHE A 26 -13.24 -2.39 0.24
N ILE A 27 -13.82 -3.51 0.65
CA ILE A 27 -13.84 -3.92 2.05
C ILE A 27 -12.62 -4.79 2.32
N LEU A 28 -11.80 -4.38 3.29
CA LEU A 28 -10.70 -5.16 3.81
C LEU A 28 -11.16 -5.87 5.09
N PRO A 29 -11.30 -7.22 5.08
CA PRO A 29 -11.82 -7.95 6.23
C PRO A 29 -10.97 -7.78 7.50
N ALA A 30 -11.61 -7.90 8.66
CA ALA A 30 -10.92 -7.93 9.95
C ALA A 30 -9.80 -8.99 9.97
N HIS A 31 -8.65 -8.64 10.55
CA HIS A 31 -7.49 -9.53 10.68
C HIS A 31 -6.97 -10.12 9.37
N SER A 32 -7.13 -9.39 8.26
CA SER A 32 -6.66 -9.77 6.92
C SER A 32 -5.72 -8.71 6.34
N TYR A 33 -5.23 -8.95 5.13
CA TYR A 33 -4.47 -7.98 4.35
C TYR A 33 -4.93 -7.92 2.89
N GLY A 34 -4.70 -6.77 2.26
CA GLY A 34 -5.03 -6.50 0.87
C GLY A 34 -3.86 -5.88 0.12
N LEU A 35 -3.83 -6.07 -1.19
CA LEU A 35 -2.83 -5.48 -2.07
C LEU A 35 -3.49 -4.48 -3.02
N GLY A 36 -2.80 -3.36 -3.24
CA GLY A 36 -3.14 -2.35 -4.22
C GLY A 36 -1.89 -1.87 -4.96
N VAL A 37 -2.12 -1.04 -5.98
CA VAL A 37 -1.05 -0.40 -6.75
C VAL A 37 -1.34 1.09 -6.75
N ALA A 38 -0.33 1.90 -6.43
CA ALA A 38 -0.44 3.35 -6.49
C ALA A 38 -0.74 3.82 -7.92
N LEU A 39 -1.58 4.85 -8.05
CA LEU A 39 -1.85 5.47 -9.35
C LEU A 39 -0.60 6.16 -9.89
N GLU A 40 0.18 6.76 -8.99
CA GLU A 40 1.42 7.44 -9.29
C GLU A 40 2.50 6.45 -9.73
N LYS A 41 3.17 6.78 -10.84
CA LYS A 41 4.41 6.14 -11.25
C LYS A 41 5.57 7.02 -10.82
N MET A 42 6.55 6.44 -10.13
CA MET A 42 7.76 7.14 -9.71
C MET A 42 8.96 6.70 -10.52
N LYS A 43 9.90 7.62 -10.70
CA LYS A 43 11.26 7.36 -11.15
C LYS A 43 12.20 8.00 -10.13
N VAL A 44 12.78 7.18 -9.27
CA VAL A 44 13.59 7.62 -8.13
C VAL A 44 15.03 7.86 -8.62
N PRO A 45 15.66 9.00 -8.28
CA PRO A 45 17.08 9.23 -8.56
C PRO A 45 18.01 8.20 -7.92
N GLU A 46 19.22 8.05 -8.47
CA GLU A 46 20.26 7.11 -8.00
C GLU A 46 20.84 7.45 -6.61
N ASN A 47 20.51 8.62 -6.05
CA ASN A 47 20.95 9.08 -4.73
C ASN A 47 19.80 9.27 -3.73
N ILE A 48 18.57 8.85 -4.07
CA ILE A 48 17.38 9.05 -3.24
C ILE A 48 16.80 7.71 -2.83
N THR A 49 16.55 7.52 -1.53
CA THR A 49 15.73 6.41 -1.02
C THR A 49 14.38 6.95 -0.56
N VAL A 50 13.30 6.26 -0.88
CA VAL A 50 11.94 6.69 -0.50
C VAL A 50 11.34 5.73 0.53
N ILE A 51 10.86 6.28 1.65
CA ILE A 51 10.08 5.54 2.65
C ILE A 51 8.63 5.95 2.55
N CYS A 52 7.73 4.99 2.65
CA CYS A 52 6.29 5.23 2.62
C CYS A 52 5.67 4.98 4.00
N LEU A 53 4.79 5.88 4.42
CA LEU A 53 4.10 5.85 5.71
C LEU A 53 2.58 5.96 5.50
N GLY A 54 1.81 5.22 6.29
CA GLY A 54 0.35 5.32 6.28
C GLY A 54 -0.15 6.67 6.83
N LYS A 55 -1.30 7.13 6.32
CA LYS A 55 -1.94 8.36 6.81
C LYS A 55 -2.77 8.11 8.07
N SER A 56 -2.87 9.15 8.91
CA SER A 56 -3.58 9.09 10.19
C SER A 56 -5.06 8.72 10.07
N THR A 57 -5.72 9.02 8.94
CA THR A 57 -7.10 8.59 8.64
C THR A 57 -7.25 7.08 8.76
N TYR A 58 -6.33 6.32 8.17
CA TYR A 58 -6.36 4.86 8.15
C TYR A 58 -5.71 4.26 9.40
N ALA A 59 -4.60 4.84 9.85
CA ALA A 59 -3.87 4.35 11.03
C ALA A 59 -4.75 4.33 12.30
N ARG A 60 -5.64 5.32 12.48
CA ARG A 60 -6.57 5.38 13.62
C ARG A 60 -7.62 4.27 13.63
N LEU A 61 -7.87 3.64 12.49
CA LEU A 61 -8.80 2.51 12.35
C LEU A 61 -8.09 1.16 12.46
N GLY A 62 -6.79 1.13 12.76
CA GLY A 62 -6.01 -0.11 12.81
C GLY A 62 -5.56 -0.61 11.43
N ILE A 63 -5.62 0.24 10.41
CA ILE A 63 -5.08 -0.06 9.08
C ILE A 63 -3.62 0.36 9.00
N ILE A 64 -2.77 -0.60 8.68
CA ILE A 64 -1.33 -0.43 8.53
C ILE A 64 -1.03 -0.46 7.04
N VAL A 65 -0.40 0.60 6.53
CA VAL A 65 0.17 0.60 5.17
C VAL A 65 1.58 0.02 5.29
N ASN A 66 1.77 -1.24 4.89
CA ASN A 66 3.08 -1.86 4.87
C ASN A 66 3.66 -1.74 3.46
N THR A 67 4.77 -1.03 3.33
CA THR A 67 5.43 -0.84 2.05
C THR A 67 6.93 -0.94 2.28
N THR A 68 7.63 -1.63 1.37
CA THR A 68 9.08 -1.65 1.39
C THR A 68 9.61 -0.32 0.86
N PRO A 69 10.78 0.14 1.32
CA PRO A 69 11.41 1.33 0.74
C PRO A 69 11.54 1.19 -0.78
N ALA A 70 11.34 2.29 -1.51
CA ALA A 70 11.74 2.36 -2.91
C ALA A 70 13.23 2.70 -2.96
N GLU A 71 14.01 1.78 -3.50
CA GLU A 71 15.47 1.90 -3.61
C GLU A 71 15.86 3.04 -4.55
N ALA A 72 17.10 3.51 -4.41
CA ALA A 72 17.67 4.45 -5.35
C ALA A 72 17.69 3.88 -6.77
N GLY A 73 17.35 4.70 -7.76
CA GLY A 73 17.21 4.28 -9.15
C GLY A 73 15.92 3.50 -9.48
N TRP A 74 15.07 3.19 -8.48
CA TRP A 74 13.84 2.42 -8.71
C TRP A 74 12.83 3.19 -9.59
N GLU A 75 12.21 2.50 -10.54
CA GLU A 75 11.13 3.04 -11.38
C GLU A 75 9.93 2.10 -11.41
N GLY A 76 8.74 2.62 -11.11
CA GLY A 76 7.51 1.82 -11.14
C GLY A 76 6.33 2.44 -10.42
N HIS A 77 5.25 1.68 -10.33
CA HIS A 77 4.12 1.98 -9.46
C HIS A 77 4.34 1.29 -8.11
N LEU A 78 4.10 2.02 -7.02
CA LEU A 78 4.31 1.46 -5.69
C LEU A 78 3.28 0.37 -5.42
N THR A 79 3.74 -0.82 -5.02
CA THR A 79 2.85 -1.85 -4.49
C THR A 79 2.49 -1.46 -3.06
N LEU A 80 1.20 -1.34 -2.80
CA LEU A 80 0.65 -0.97 -1.50
C LEU A 80 0.13 -2.25 -0.82
N GLU A 81 0.62 -2.57 0.37
CA GLU A 81 -0.01 -3.56 1.24
C GLU A 81 -0.76 -2.84 2.35
N PHE A 82 -1.98 -3.30 2.60
CA PHE A 82 -2.82 -2.84 3.69
C PHE A 82 -3.12 -4.00 4.62
N SER A 83 -2.63 -3.93 5.85
CA SER A 83 -2.96 -4.88 6.91
C SER A 83 -4.06 -4.30 7.79
N ASN A 84 -5.18 -5.02 7.94
CA ASN A 84 -6.24 -4.69 8.89
C ASN A 84 -5.99 -5.41 10.21
N SER A 85 -5.42 -4.69 11.16
CA SER A 85 -5.15 -5.23 12.51
C SER A 85 -6.34 -5.05 13.47
N SER A 86 -7.42 -4.42 13.03
CA SER A 86 -8.63 -4.23 13.83
C SER A 86 -9.53 -5.47 13.80
N GLY A 87 -10.49 -5.53 14.72
CA GLY A 87 -11.53 -6.56 14.77
C GLY A 87 -12.75 -6.28 13.91
N ALA A 88 -12.72 -5.23 13.08
CA ALA A 88 -13.84 -4.84 12.21
C ALA A 88 -13.41 -4.75 10.75
N ASP A 89 -14.33 -5.06 9.85
CA ASP A 89 -14.15 -4.82 8.42
C ASP A 89 -13.99 -3.33 8.17
N CYS A 90 -13.01 -2.97 7.33
CA CYS A 90 -12.67 -1.58 7.07
C CYS A 90 -12.80 -1.26 5.58
N ARG A 91 -13.33 -0.08 5.28
CA ARG A 91 -13.38 0.45 3.91
C ARG A 91 -12.02 1.05 3.56
N ILE A 92 -11.49 0.67 2.41
CA ILE A 92 -10.29 1.26 1.82
C ILE A 92 -10.71 1.98 0.54
N TYR A 93 -10.66 3.32 0.57
CA TYR A 93 -11.11 4.15 -0.54
C TYR A 93 -10.03 4.23 -1.62
N ALA A 94 -10.43 3.92 -2.85
CA ALA A 94 -9.61 4.03 -4.05
C ALA A 94 -9.60 5.48 -4.57
N ASN A 95 -8.57 5.82 -5.34
CA ASN A 95 -8.38 7.15 -5.95
C ASN A 95 -8.26 8.31 -4.95
N GLU A 96 -7.86 8.01 -3.71
CA GLU A 96 -7.56 9.00 -2.68
C GLU A 96 -6.16 8.82 -2.09
N GLY A 97 -5.65 9.87 -1.45
CA GLY A 97 -4.34 9.82 -0.80
C GLY A 97 -4.37 8.93 0.45
N ILE A 98 -3.74 7.75 0.36
CA ILE A 98 -3.73 6.71 1.41
C ILE A 98 -2.41 6.61 2.20
N CYS A 99 -1.32 7.05 1.59
CA CYS A 99 0.01 7.04 2.19
C CYS A 99 0.76 8.35 1.90
N GLN A 100 1.89 8.52 2.56
CA GLN A 100 2.80 9.65 2.41
C GLN A 100 4.20 9.12 2.13
N LEU A 101 4.88 9.75 1.17
CA LEU A 101 6.25 9.42 0.80
C LEU A 101 7.22 10.42 1.42
N LEU A 102 8.30 9.91 1.98
CA LEU A 102 9.43 10.66 2.51
C LEU A 102 10.67 10.33 1.66
N PHE A 103 11.33 11.36 1.14
CA PHE A 103 12.49 11.23 0.28
C PHE A 103 13.75 11.56 1.08
N PHE A 104 14.70 10.64 1.07
CA PHE A 104 15.98 10.77 1.77
C PHE A 104 17.10 10.78 0.76
N GLU A 105 17.91 11.84 0.77
CA GLU A 105 19.11 11.94 -0.05
C GLU A 105 20.30 11.35 0.70
N GLY A 106 21.03 10.46 0.03
CA GLY A 106 22.28 9.91 0.53
C GLY A 106 23.46 10.81 0.18
N ASP A 107 24.46 10.84 1.06
CA ASP A 107 25.75 11.44 0.73
C ASP A 107 26.52 10.57 -0.28
N PRO A 108 27.28 11.17 -1.22
CA PRO A 108 28.17 10.42 -2.09
C PRO A 108 29.22 9.66 -1.26
N CYS A 109 29.36 8.35 -1.50
CA CYS A 109 30.40 7.52 -0.91
C CYS A 109 31.72 7.58 -1.69
#